data_AF-A0A3D1APW3-F1
#
_entry.id   AF-A0A3D1APW3-F1
#
_cell.length_a   1.000
_cell.length_b   1.000
_cell.length_c   1.000
_cell.angle_alpha   90.00
_cell.angle_beta   90.00
_cell.angle_gamma   90.00
#
_symmetry.space_group_name_H-M   'P 1'
#
loop_
_entity.id
_entity.type
_entity.pdbx_description
1 polymer ?
#
loop_
_entity_poly.entity_id
_entity_poly.type
_entity_poly.pdbx_seq_one_letter_code
_entity_poly.pdbx_strand_id
1 'polypeptide(L)'
;MIPPDRRIIVWRKLFVAVFLFCLFTASPALATNAGLAANIPVQSGTIRALADAAYGETLASLIANAGKRIDIAMFLFKTSPDRDTRPAKLIRDLVAARQRGVEVRVILEYSSHDPTLNQTNQETAQALKKGGVAVFFDSPSRTTHAKLAVIDRRYCLVGSHNLTQSALKYNHEFSLLLDSPALAEEILAYMETILK
;
A
#
# COMPACT_ATOMS: atom_id res chain seq x y z
N MET A 1 -34.50 -86.75 -18.10
CA MET A 1 -35.23 -85.74 -18.90
C MET A 1 -34.40 -84.46 -18.86
N ILE A 2 -33.69 -84.13 -19.95
CA ILE A 2 -33.00 -82.84 -20.17
C ILE A 2 -33.82 -82.13 -21.27
N PRO A 3 -34.00 -80.80 -21.21
CA PRO A 3 -33.15 -79.96 -22.03
C PRO A 3 -32.42 -78.86 -21.23
N PRO A 4 -31.39 -78.26 -21.84
CA PRO A 4 -30.27 -77.61 -21.17
C PRO A 4 -30.34 -76.08 -21.21
N ASP A 5 -29.39 -75.46 -20.51
CA ASP A 5 -28.62 -74.26 -20.90
C ASP A 5 -29.36 -73.15 -21.67
N ARG A 6 -29.52 -71.99 -21.03
CA ARG A 6 -29.41 -70.70 -21.73
C ARG A 6 -28.44 -69.76 -21.00
N ARG A 7 -27.16 -69.89 -21.35
CA ARG A 7 -26.20 -68.81 -21.47
C ARG A 7 -26.89 -67.60 -22.12
N ILE A 8 -26.96 -66.50 -21.40
CA ILE A 8 -27.01 -65.18 -22.02
C ILE A 8 -25.71 -64.47 -21.64
N ILE A 9 -24.72 -64.73 -22.49
CA ILE A 9 -23.57 -63.87 -22.71
C ILE A 9 -24.12 -62.64 -23.44
N VAL A 10 -24.09 -61.46 -22.81
CA VAL A 10 -24.12 -60.19 -23.54
C VAL A 10 -22.85 -59.43 -23.22
N TRP A 11 -22.04 -59.30 -24.25
CA TRP A 11 -20.82 -58.54 -24.33
C TRP A 11 -21.08 -57.04 -24.32
N ARG A 12 -20.13 -56.30 -23.72
CA ARG A 12 -19.72 -54.91 -24.05
C ARG A 12 -20.86 -53.87 -23.93
N LYS A 13 -20.67 -52.81 -23.16
CA LYS A 13 -19.73 -51.74 -23.51
C LYS A 13 -19.17 -51.09 -22.24
N LEU A 14 -17.86 -51.18 -22.08
CA LEU A 14 -17.06 -50.22 -21.31
C LEU A 14 -17.35 -48.83 -21.89
N PHE A 15 -18.02 -47.96 -21.14
CA PHE A 15 -17.97 -46.53 -21.41
C PHE A 15 -16.70 -45.99 -20.75
N VAL A 16 -15.58 -46.04 -21.48
CA VAL A 16 -14.41 -45.22 -21.13
C VAL A 16 -14.70 -43.84 -21.66
N ALA A 17 -15.18 -42.95 -20.78
CA ALA A 17 -15.17 -41.52 -21.07
C ALA A 17 -13.70 -41.05 -21.02
N VAL A 18 -13.05 -41.02 -22.19
CA VAL A 18 -11.77 -40.33 -22.34
C VAL A 18 -12.06 -38.83 -22.31
N PHE A 19 -11.99 -38.23 -21.13
CA PHE A 19 -11.84 -36.78 -21.02
C PHE A 19 -10.40 -36.44 -21.43
N LEU A 20 -10.23 -36.08 -22.70
CA LEU A 20 -9.04 -35.36 -23.17
C LEU A 20 -9.03 -33.99 -22.48
N PHE A 21 -8.42 -33.94 -21.31
CA PHE A 21 -8.04 -32.69 -20.68
C PHE A 21 -6.85 -32.15 -21.47
N CYS A 22 -7.14 -31.35 -22.50
CA CYS A 22 -6.13 -30.51 -23.13
C CYS A 22 -5.60 -29.57 -22.06
N LEU A 23 -4.48 -29.94 -21.43
CA LEU A 23 -3.60 -29.01 -20.72
C LEU A 23 -3.14 -27.98 -21.76
N PHE A 24 -3.91 -26.91 -21.92
CA PHE A 24 -3.35 -25.66 -22.37
C PHE A 24 -2.41 -25.21 -21.25
N THR A 25 -1.17 -25.69 -21.29
CA THR A 25 -0.08 -24.93 -20.69
C THR A 25 0.02 -23.67 -21.53
N ALA A 26 -0.77 -22.67 -21.17
CA ALA A 26 -0.42 -21.30 -21.51
C ALA A 26 0.93 -21.08 -20.81
N SER A 27 2.02 -21.41 -21.50
CA SER A 27 3.30 -20.80 -21.21
C SER A 27 3.00 -19.31 -21.15
N PRO A 28 3.21 -18.61 -20.02
CA PRO A 28 3.23 -17.17 -20.10
C PRO A 28 4.36 -16.91 -21.08
N ALA A 29 4.00 -16.51 -22.31
CA ALA A 29 4.97 -15.92 -23.20
C ALA A 29 5.64 -14.87 -22.33
N LEU A 30 6.96 -15.02 -22.11
CA LEU A 30 7.75 -13.92 -21.60
C LEU A 30 7.39 -12.79 -22.54
N ALA A 31 6.58 -11.85 -22.06
CA ALA A 31 6.43 -10.57 -22.71
C ALA A 31 7.83 -9.98 -22.58
N THR A 32 8.65 -10.23 -23.58
CA THR A 32 9.88 -9.51 -23.78
C THR A 32 9.41 -8.07 -23.89
N ASN A 33 9.74 -7.28 -22.87
CA ASN A 33 9.55 -5.83 -22.85
C ASN A 33 10.47 -5.23 -23.92
N ALA A 34 10.16 -5.51 -25.17
CA ALA A 34 10.77 -4.92 -26.32
C ALA A 34 9.99 -3.64 -26.61
N GLY A 35 10.56 -2.53 -26.14
CA GLY A 35 10.31 -1.22 -26.74
C GLY A 35 9.34 -0.32 -25.98
N LEU A 36 9.85 0.36 -24.97
CA LEU A 36 9.72 1.81 -24.90
C LEU A 36 11.10 2.39 -24.61
N ALA A 37 11.56 3.23 -25.52
CA ALA A 37 12.90 3.76 -25.57
C ALA A 37 13.15 4.79 -24.45
N ALA A 38 13.89 4.37 -23.44
CA ALA A 38 14.89 5.11 -22.66
C ALA A 38 15.41 4.16 -21.57
N ASN A 39 16.71 4.18 -21.27
CA ASN A 39 17.28 3.47 -20.11
C ASN A 39 16.84 4.19 -18.80
N ILE A 40 15.54 4.31 -18.55
CA ILE A 40 15.02 4.78 -17.27
C ILE A 40 15.13 3.60 -16.32
N PRO A 41 15.97 3.66 -15.27
CA PRO A 41 16.05 2.60 -14.30
C PRO A 41 14.68 2.37 -13.66
N VAL A 42 14.27 1.11 -13.55
CA VAL A 42 13.00 0.72 -12.93
C VAL A 42 13.25 -0.37 -11.89
N GLN A 43 12.40 -0.39 -10.87
CA GLN A 43 12.38 -1.45 -9.88
C GLN A 43 11.27 -2.46 -10.17
N SER A 44 11.56 -3.74 -9.94
CA SER A 44 10.55 -4.79 -10.01
C SER A 44 9.68 -4.79 -8.76
N GLY A 45 8.41 -5.18 -8.91
CA GLY A 45 7.47 -5.29 -7.80
C GLY A 45 6.06 -5.62 -8.25
N THR A 46 5.17 -5.90 -7.30
CA THR A 46 3.74 -6.00 -7.55
C THR A 46 3.07 -4.65 -7.32
N ILE A 47 2.15 -4.26 -8.20
CA ILE A 47 1.45 -2.97 -8.15
C ILE A 47 -0.04 -3.23 -7.99
N ARG A 48 -0.69 -2.47 -7.12
CA ARG A 48 -2.15 -2.41 -6.99
C ARG A 48 -2.61 -0.96 -7.00
N ALA A 49 -3.60 -0.67 -7.85
CA ALA A 49 -4.28 0.62 -7.85
C ALA A 49 -5.13 0.81 -6.59
N LEU A 50 -5.07 2.00 -6.01
CA LEU A 50 -5.85 2.43 -4.85
C LEU A 50 -6.62 3.71 -5.24
N ALA A 51 -7.86 3.54 -5.69
CA ALA A 51 -8.77 4.65 -5.94
C ALA A 51 -9.53 5.01 -4.66
N ASP A 52 -9.66 6.31 -4.41
CA ASP A 52 -10.49 6.90 -3.35
C ASP A 52 -10.29 6.21 -1.98
N ALA A 53 -11.38 5.71 -1.36
CA ALA A 53 -11.36 5.10 -0.04
C ALA A 53 -10.38 3.92 0.12
N ALA A 54 -10.02 3.23 -0.98
CA ALA A 54 -9.14 2.07 -0.95
C ALA A 54 -7.74 2.41 -0.40
N TYR A 55 -7.27 3.65 -0.56
CA TYR A 55 -5.99 4.09 0.00
C TYR A 55 -6.01 4.06 1.53
N GLY A 56 -7.00 4.71 2.15
CA GLY A 56 -7.10 4.81 3.60
C GLY A 56 -7.28 3.46 4.28
N GLU A 57 -8.08 2.58 3.69
CA GLU A 57 -8.30 1.21 4.18
C GLU A 57 -7.02 0.36 4.08
N THR A 58 -6.31 0.46 2.96
CA THR A 58 -5.06 -0.27 2.74
C THR A 58 -3.97 0.24 3.70
N LEU A 59 -3.81 1.55 3.85
CA LEU A 59 -2.84 2.15 4.76
C LEU A 59 -3.13 1.74 6.22
N ALA A 60 -4.38 1.80 6.66
CA ALA A 60 -4.77 1.39 8.01
C ALA A 60 -4.46 -0.10 8.27
N SER A 61 -4.75 -0.97 7.29
CA SER A 61 -4.43 -2.40 7.39
C SER A 61 -2.91 -2.64 7.49
N LEU A 62 -2.11 -1.94 6.69
CA LEU A 62 -0.66 -2.07 6.75
C LEU A 62 -0.07 -1.55 8.07
N ILE A 63 -0.57 -0.43 8.61
CA ILE A 63 -0.16 0.10 9.93
C ILE A 63 -0.51 -0.90 11.05
N ALA A 64 -1.70 -1.51 10.98
CA ALA A 64 -2.13 -2.49 11.98
C ALA A 64 -1.24 -3.74 12.00
N ASN A 65 -0.73 -4.15 10.84
CA ASN A 65 0.09 -5.36 10.68
C ASN A 65 1.61 -5.11 10.61
N ALA A 66 2.05 -3.85 10.67
CA ALA A 66 3.47 -3.51 10.61
C ALA A 66 4.25 -4.16 11.75
N GLY A 67 5.39 -4.76 11.43
CA GLY A 67 6.22 -5.53 12.35
C GLY A 67 7.48 -4.82 12.83
N LYS A 68 8.04 -3.91 12.03
CA LYS A 68 9.35 -3.29 12.30
C LYS A 68 9.32 -1.78 12.21
N ARG A 69 8.84 -1.22 11.10
CA ARG A 69 9.02 0.20 10.81
C ARG A 69 7.95 0.79 9.90
N ILE A 70 7.55 2.02 10.19
CA ILE A 70 6.64 2.85 9.40
C ILE A 70 7.30 4.21 9.19
N ASP A 71 7.49 4.60 7.94
CA ASP A 71 7.95 5.94 7.54
C ASP A 71 6.87 6.62 6.70
N ILE A 72 6.49 7.83 7.06
CA ILE A 72 5.52 8.64 6.30
C ILE A 72 6.14 10.01 6.02
N ALA A 73 6.08 10.46 4.77
CA ALA A 73 6.34 11.85 4.41
C ALA A 73 5.08 12.43 3.78
N MET A 74 4.55 13.50 4.37
CA MET A 74 3.21 13.98 4.05
C MET A 74 3.15 15.50 3.98
N PHE A 75 2.72 16.01 2.84
CA PHE A 75 2.44 17.43 2.66
C PHE A 75 1.41 17.95 3.68
N LEU A 76 0.26 17.27 3.77
CA LEU A 76 -0.79 17.66 4.71
C LEU A 76 -1.36 16.44 5.43
N PHE A 77 -1.21 16.43 6.76
CA PHE A 77 -1.87 15.49 7.64
C PHE A 77 -2.75 16.28 8.59
N LYS A 78 -4.05 16.37 8.27
CA LYS A 78 -5.01 17.16 9.03
C LYS A 78 -5.85 16.26 9.93
N THR A 79 -5.59 16.34 11.22
CA THR A 79 -6.42 15.68 12.23
C THR A 79 -7.41 16.63 12.88
N SER A 80 -8.44 16.05 13.49
CA SER A 80 -9.35 16.71 14.42
C SER A 80 -9.53 15.72 15.57
N PRO A 81 -8.69 15.78 16.60
CA PRO A 81 -8.58 14.71 17.61
C PRO A 81 -9.84 14.58 18.48
N ASP A 82 -10.66 15.63 18.52
CA ASP A 82 -11.98 15.72 19.14
C ASP A 82 -13.10 15.05 18.30
N ARG A 83 -12.79 14.60 17.08
CA ARG A 83 -13.77 14.05 16.14
C ARG A 83 -13.35 12.66 15.66
N ASP A 84 -14.34 11.80 15.44
CA ASP A 84 -14.09 10.50 14.83
C ASP A 84 -13.97 10.63 13.30
N THR A 85 -12.78 11.04 12.85
CA THR A 85 -12.43 11.22 11.44
C THR A 85 -11.43 10.15 10.98
N ARG A 86 -11.35 9.91 9.66
CA ARG A 86 -10.38 8.94 9.10
C ARG A 86 -8.92 9.30 9.46
N PRO A 87 -8.47 10.56 9.38
CA PRO A 87 -7.15 10.96 9.86
C PRO A 87 -6.96 10.76 11.37
N ALA A 88 -7.97 11.07 12.20
CA ALA A 88 -7.88 10.87 13.64
C ALA A 88 -7.72 9.39 13.99
N LYS A 89 -8.40 8.49 13.26
CA LYS A 89 -8.19 7.04 13.40
C LYS A 89 -6.77 6.64 13.00
N LEU A 90 -6.23 7.16 11.89
CA LEU A 90 -4.85 6.88 11.48
C LEU A 90 -3.82 7.31 12.54
N ILE A 91 -4.02 8.44 13.21
CA ILE A 91 -3.16 8.83 14.35
C ILE A 91 -3.22 7.77 15.45
N ARG A 92 -4.41 7.31 15.84
CA ARG A 92 -4.55 6.25 16.86
C ARG A 92 -3.86 4.96 16.42
N ASP A 93 -3.99 4.57 15.16
CA ASP A 93 -3.36 3.37 14.61
C ASP A 93 -1.83 3.47 14.61
N LEU A 94 -1.25 4.64 14.27
CA LEU A 94 0.19 4.91 14.32
C LEU A 94 0.73 4.90 15.75
N VAL A 95 0.01 5.52 16.69
CA VAL A 95 0.37 5.50 18.12
C VAL A 95 0.31 4.07 18.66
N ALA A 96 -0.72 3.30 18.30
CA ALA A 96 -0.81 1.89 18.66
C ALA A 96 0.36 1.08 18.09
N ALA A 97 0.77 1.31 16.83
CA ALA A 97 1.95 0.67 16.25
C ALA A 97 3.22 1.01 17.03
N ARG A 98 3.40 2.28 17.38
CA ARG A 98 4.53 2.73 18.20
C ARG A 98 4.58 2.05 19.57
N GLN A 99 3.42 1.87 20.20
CA GLN A 99 3.27 1.17 21.50
C GLN A 99 3.56 -0.33 21.39
N ARG A 100 3.32 -0.96 20.23
CA ARG A 100 3.73 -2.35 19.97
C ARG A 100 5.25 -2.51 19.78
N GLY A 101 6.01 -1.42 19.73
CA GLY A 101 7.45 -1.43 19.51
C GLY A 101 7.88 -1.21 18.06
N VAL A 102 6.94 -0.93 17.14
CA VAL A 102 7.26 -0.54 15.77
C VAL A 102 7.94 0.84 15.77
N GLU A 103 9.01 0.99 15.01
CA GLU A 103 9.60 2.31 14.76
C GLU A 103 8.66 3.12 13.88
N VAL A 104 8.17 4.26 14.38
CA VAL A 104 7.27 5.12 13.61
C VAL A 104 7.88 6.50 13.45
N ARG A 105 8.11 6.90 12.18
CA ARG A 105 8.63 8.19 11.79
C ARG A 105 7.67 8.89 10.84
N VAL A 106 7.37 10.16 11.13
CA VAL A 106 6.54 11.03 10.27
C VAL A 106 7.29 12.32 9.95
N ILE A 107 7.34 12.69 8.68
CA ILE A 107 7.90 13.94 8.17
C ILE A 107 6.74 14.77 7.61
N LEU A 108 6.61 16.01 8.05
CA LEU A 108 5.54 16.93 7.65
C LEU A 108 6.12 18.16 6.96
N GLU A 109 5.39 18.70 5.99
CA GLU A 109 5.71 20.00 5.40
C GLU A 109 5.64 21.11 6.46
N TYR A 110 6.63 22.02 6.39
CA TYR A 110 6.65 23.31 7.00
C TYR A 110 6.93 24.39 5.94
N SER A 111 5.91 25.18 5.63
CA SER A 111 5.98 26.21 4.60
C SER A 111 6.44 27.56 5.16
N SER A 112 7.27 28.30 4.40
CA SER A 112 7.62 29.69 4.73
C SER A 112 6.50 30.71 4.44
N HIS A 113 5.44 30.30 3.73
CA HIS A 113 4.40 31.20 3.21
C HIS A 113 2.96 30.75 3.49
N ASP A 114 2.76 29.56 4.07
CA ASP A 114 1.43 29.06 4.47
C ASP A 114 1.35 28.76 5.98
N PRO A 115 1.03 29.77 6.82
CA PRO A 115 0.93 29.59 8.26
C PRO A 115 -0.24 28.67 8.67
N THR A 116 -1.28 28.56 7.83
CA THR A 116 -2.45 27.71 8.12
C THR A 116 -2.10 26.24 7.97
N LEU A 117 -1.34 25.90 6.92
CA LEU A 117 -0.76 24.57 6.75
C LEU A 117 0.15 24.22 7.92
N ASN A 118 1.04 25.14 8.32
CA ASN A 118 1.97 24.92 9.43
C ASN A 118 1.23 24.63 10.73
N GLN A 119 0.22 25.43 11.08
CA GLN A 119 -0.59 25.21 12.27
C GLN A 119 -1.24 23.81 12.22
N THR A 120 -1.83 23.45 11.08
CA THR A 120 -2.49 22.14 10.91
C THR A 120 -1.51 20.98 11.11
N ASN A 121 -0.33 21.03 10.47
CA ASN A 121 0.68 19.99 10.62
C ASN A 121 1.29 19.98 12.03
N GLN A 122 1.41 21.14 12.71
CA GLN A 122 1.85 21.23 14.11
C GLN A 122 0.89 20.57 15.08
N GLU A 123 -0.42 20.77 14.92
CA GLU A 123 -1.44 20.09 15.74
C GLU A 123 -1.34 18.57 15.60
N THR A 124 -1.20 18.08 14.36
CA THR A 124 -0.95 16.64 14.10
C THR A 124 0.36 16.16 14.71
N ALA A 125 1.45 16.92 14.56
CA ALA A 125 2.74 16.58 15.13
C ALA A 125 2.65 16.46 16.66
N GLN A 126 1.96 17.37 17.34
CA GLN A 126 1.75 17.31 18.78
C GLN A 126 0.99 16.04 19.20
N ALA A 127 -0.09 15.71 18.49
CA ALA A 127 -0.88 14.50 18.76
C ALA A 127 -0.03 13.22 18.61
N LEU A 128 0.78 13.12 17.56
CA LEU A 128 1.67 11.98 17.30
C LEU A 128 2.81 11.92 18.33
N LYS A 129 3.49 13.05 18.61
CA LYS A 129 4.57 13.12 19.60
C LYS A 129 4.10 12.74 20.99
N LYS A 130 2.87 13.13 21.38
CA LYS A 130 2.25 12.71 22.65
C LYS A 130 2.13 11.18 22.76
N GLY A 131 1.95 10.48 21.65
CA GLY A 131 1.93 9.02 21.57
C GLY A 131 3.31 8.37 21.37
N GLY A 132 4.40 9.13 21.45
CA GLY A 132 5.77 8.62 21.33
C GLY A 132 6.28 8.40 19.89
N VAL A 133 5.53 8.88 18.89
CA VAL A 133 5.96 8.84 17.48
C VAL A 133 7.02 9.90 17.22
N ALA A 134 8.06 9.54 16.46
CA ALA A 134 9.08 10.50 16.03
C ALA A 134 8.52 11.35 14.88
N VAL A 135 8.41 12.66 15.08
CA VAL A 135 7.88 13.59 14.07
C VAL A 135 8.87 14.71 13.78
N PHE A 136 9.13 14.91 12.49
CA PHE A 136 10.04 15.90 11.93
C PHE A 136 9.29 16.83 10.98
N PHE A 137 9.84 18.02 10.79
CA PHE A 137 9.41 18.94 9.74
C PHE A 137 10.51 19.03 8.69
N ASP A 138 10.14 19.24 7.44
CA ASP A 138 11.10 19.47 6.36
C ASP A 138 11.75 20.86 6.44
N SER A 139 12.70 21.09 5.54
CA SER A 139 13.34 22.39 5.37
C SER A 139 12.36 23.38 4.72
N PRO A 140 12.12 24.57 5.30
CA PRO A 140 11.25 25.60 4.70
C PRO A 140 11.76 26.17 3.38
N SER A 141 12.98 25.81 2.97
CA SER A 141 13.60 26.28 1.73
C SER A 141 12.97 25.68 0.47
N ARG A 142 12.34 24.50 0.59
CA ARG A 142 11.71 23.80 -0.54
C ARG A 142 10.54 22.95 -0.09
N THR A 143 9.36 23.23 -0.64
CA THR A 143 8.14 22.48 -0.34
C THR A 143 8.25 20.99 -0.67
N THR A 144 7.98 20.16 0.33
CA THR A 144 7.66 18.74 0.25
C THR A 144 6.17 18.54 -0.04
N HIS A 145 5.81 18.52 -1.32
CA HIS A 145 4.44 18.18 -1.75
C HIS A 145 4.17 16.66 -1.85
N ALA A 146 5.03 15.84 -1.26
CA ALA A 146 4.99 14.38 -1.35
C ALA A 146 3.89 13.77 -0.46
N LYS A 147 3.32 12.63 -0.89
CA LYS A 147 2.44 11.78 -0.09
C LYS A 147 2.93 10.34 -0.18
N LEU A 148 3.85 10.02 0.73
CA LEU A 148 4.62 8.78 0.72
C LEU A 148 4.43 8.06 2.04
N ALA A 149 4.22 6.75 1.98
CA ALA A 149 4.33 5.88 3.14
C ALA A 149 5.13 4.63 2.76
N VAL A 150 6.04 4.22 3.64
CA VAL A 150 6.82 2.98 3.53
C VAL A 150 6.59 2.17 4.79
N ILE A 151 6.13 0.93 4.62
CA ILE A 151 5.85 -0.02 5.71
C ILE A 151 6.82 -1.18 5.58
N ASP A 152 7.53 -1.46 6.67
CA ASP A 152 8.51 -2.54 6.84
C ASP A 152 9.56 -2.61 5.72
N ARG A 153 9.96 -1.44 5.18
CA ARG A 153 10.93 -1.31 4.08
C ARG A 153 10.56 -2.17 2.86
N ARG A 154 9.26 -2.32 2.59
CA ARG A 154 8.74 -3.20 1.53
C ARG A 154 7.52 -2.63 0.82
N TYR A 155 6.49 -2.28 1.59
CA TYR A 155 5.24 -1.77 1.02
C TYR A 155 5.30 -0.26 0.92
N CYS A 156 5.20 0.24 -0.30
CA CYS A 156 5.24 1.67 -0.60
C CYS A 156 3.86 2.13 -1.04
N LEU A 157 3.38 3.23 -0.48
CA LEU A 157 2.20 3.93 -0.99
C LEU A 157 2.62 5.29 -1.53
N VAL A 158 2.24 5.56 -2.78
CA VAL A 158 2.57 6.80 -3.50
C VAL A 158 1.36 7.26 -4.29
N GLY A 159 1.04 8.56 -4.23
CA GLY A 159 0.00 9.15 -5.09
C GLY A 159 -0.50 10.49 -4.59
N SER A 160 -1.79 10.78 -4.84
CA SER A 160 -2.39 12.10 -4.59
C SER A 160 -2.94 12.30 -3.16
N HIS A 161 -3.21 11.22 -2.42
CA HIS A 161 -3.89 11.28 -1.12
C HIS A 161 -3.08 12.00 -0.05
N ASN A 162 -3.51 13.21 0.33
CA ASN A 162 -3.15 13.76 1.63
C ASN A 162 -3.87 12.99 2.76
N LEU A 163 -3.35 13.05 3.98
CA LEU A 163 -4.00 12.45 5.15
C LEU A 163 -5.00 13.42 5.77
N THR A 164 -6.04 13.75 5.01
CA THR A 164 -7.13 14.64 5.43
C THR A 164 -8.47 13.94 5.28
N GLN A 165 -9.50 14.42 6.01
CA GLN A 165 -10.84 13.86 5.88
C GLN A 165 -11.39 14.03 4.46
N SER A 166 -11.08 15.13 3.77
CA SER A 166 -11.47 15.36 2.38
C SER A 166 -10.86 14.35 1.44
N ALA A 167 -9.53 14.21 1.44
CA ALA A 167 -8.84 13.26 0.56
C ALA A 167 -9.23 11.82 0.87
N LEU A 168 -9.34 11.45 2.15
CA LEU A 168 -9.65 10.07 2.53
C LEU A 168 -11.11 9.68 2.35
N LYS A 169 -12.06 10.60 2.12
CA LYS A 169 -13.50 10.29 2.10
C LYS A 169 -14.30 10.93 0.97
N TYR A 170 -13.97 12.15 0.58
CA TYR A 170 -14.85 12.99 -0.26
C TYR A 170 -14.26 13.31 -1.63
N ASN A 171 -12.94 13.43 -1.74
CA ASN A 171 -12.28 13.72 -3.01
C ASN A 171 -12.17 12.46 -3.87
N HIS A 172 -12.09 12.67 -5.18
CA HIS A 172 -11.53 11.67 -6.08
C HIS A 172 -10.01 11.73 -6.04
N GLU A 173 -9.40 10.60 -5.69
CA GLU A 173 -7.97 10.50 -5.44
C GLU A 173 -7.45 9.17 -6.01
N PHE A 174 -6.20 9.13 -6.44
CA PHE A 174 -5.60 7.93 -7.01
C PHE A 174 -4.19 7.73 -6.48
N SER A 175 -3.87 6.50 -6.10
CA SER A 175 -2.57 6.14 -5.57
C SER A 175 -2.25 4.69 -5.91
N LEU A 176 -1.01 4.30 -5.67
CA LEU A 176 -0.52 2.95 -5.90
C LEU A 176 -0.02 2.37 -4.59
N LEU A 177 -0.34 1.10 -4.35
CA LEU A 177 0.44 0.23 -3.47
C LEU A 177 1.49 -0.46 -4.33
N LEU A 178 2.75 -0.40 -3.91
CA LEU A 178 3.85 -1.14 -4.51
C LEU A 178 4.46 -2.06 -3.46
N ASP A 179 4.56 -3.35 -3.78
CA ASP A 179 5.35 -4.31 -3.01
C ASP A 179 6.71 -4.46 -3.69
N SER A 180 7.70 -3.73 -3.18
CA SER A 180 9.07 -3.73 -3.71
C SER A 180 10.05 -3.23 -2.64
N PRO A 181 10.85 -4.12 -2.03
CA PRO A 181 11.91 -3.71 -1.10
C PRO A 181 12.92 -2.76 -1.74
N ALA A 182 13.28 -2.96 -3.01
CA ALA A 182 14.24 -2.09 -3.69
C ALA A 182 13.70 -0.66 -3.86
N LEU A 183 12.44 -0.51 -4.27
CA LEU A 183 11.81 0.82 -4.34
C LEU A 183 11.64 1.45 -2.95
N ALA A 184 11.35 0.65 -1.93
CA ALA A 184 11.24 1.14 -0.56
C ALA A 184 12.55 1.81 -0.10
N GLU A 185 13.70 1.22 -0.42
CA GLU A 185 15.01 1.83 -0.13
C GLU A 185 15.24 3.14 -0.87
N GLU A 186 14.85 3.23 -2.14
CA GLU A 186 14.95 4.49 -2.90
C GLU A 186 14.07 5.59 -2.29
N ILE A 187 12.84 5.26 -1.92
CA ILE A 187 11.92 6.22 -1.28
C ILE A 187 12.46 6.66 0.08
N LEU A 188 12.97 5.73 0.90
CA LEU A 188 13.55 6.05 2.20
C LEU A 188 14.79 6.95 2.04
N ALA A 189 15.66 6.65 1.08
CA ALA A 189 16.81 7.49 0.78
C ALA A 189 16.40 8.91 0.33
N TYR A 190 15.35 9.02 -0.49
CA TYR A 190 14.76 10.30 -0.85
C TYR A 190 14.19 11.03 0.39
N MET A 191 13.49 10.35 1.29
CA MET A 191 12.99 10.94 2.53
C MET A 191 14.09 11.55 3.41
N GLU A 192 15.30 10.97 3.43
CA GLU A 192 16.43 11.58 4.15
C GLU A 192 16.88 12.92 3.53
N THR A 193 16.63 13.13 2.24
CA THR A 193 16.93 14.41 1.57
C THR A 193 15.94 15.52 1.93
N ILE A 194 14.73 15.16 2.37
CA ILE A 194 13.69 16.11 2.81
C ILE A 194 14.08 16.80 4.13
N LEU A 195 14.85 16.09 4.97
CA LEU A 195 15.26 16.56 6.30
C LEU A 195 16.49 17.48 6.27
N LYS A 196 17.09 17.72 5.10
CA LYS A 196 18.27 18.57 4.92
C LYS A 196 17.85 19.98 4.55
#